data_AF-A0A377LWN2-F1
#
_entry.id   AF-A0A377LWN2-F1
#
_cell.length_a   1.000
_cell.length_b   1.000
_cell.length_c   1.000
_cell.angle_alpha   90.00
_cell.angle_beta   90.00
_cell.angle_gamma   90.00
#
_symmetry.space_group_name_H-M   'P 1'
#
loop_
_entity.id
_entity.type
_entity.pdbx_description
1 polymer ?
#
loop_
_entity_poly.entity_id
_entity_poly.type
_entity_poly.pdbx_seq_one_letter_code
_entity_poly.pdbx_strand_id
1 'polypeptide(L)'
;MRIELSEPNKENMLSLFSLPVMPESFWKAHKLSDPLSTPPLAGGPYRITDWRMGQYVVYSRVKDYWAANLPVNRGRWNFDTLRYDYYPGR
;
A
#
# COMPACT_ATOMS: atom_id res chain seq x y z
N MET A 1 -7.92 -8.84 16.61
CA MET A 1 -9.09 -8.48 15.80
C MET A 1 -9.97 -9.72 15.64
N ARG A 2 -11.28 -9.59 15.83
CA ARG A 2 -12.27 -10.66 15.61
C ARG A 2 -13.35 -10.10 14.69
N ILE A 3 -13.73 -10.85 13.65
CA ILE A 3 -14.85 -10.54 12.78
C ILE A 3 -15.88 -11.65 12.97
N GLU A 4 -17.15 -11.28 13.10
CA GLU A 4 -18.28 -12.20 13.12
C GLU A 4 -19.08 -11.98 11.84
N LEU A 5 -19.24 -13.03 11.03
CA LEU A 5 -20.03 -12.95 9.81
C LEU A 5 -21.52 -13.17 10.13
N SER A 6 -22.39 -12.43 9.44
CA SER A 6 -23.84 -12.60 9.56
C SER A 6 -24.30 -13.99 9.10
N GLU A 7 -23.63 -14.54 8.08
CA GLU A 7 -23.92 -15.86 7.53
C GLU A 7 -22.63 -16.65 7.30
N PRO A 8 -22.60 -17.98 7.56
CA PRO A 8 -21.46 -18.82 7.26
C PRO A 8 -21.23 -18.93 5.74
N ASN A 9 -20.20 -18.24 5.22
CA ASN A 9 -19.83 -18.31 3.80
C ASN A 9 -18.30 -18.27 3.64
N LYS A 10 -17.74 -19.27 2.95
CA LYS A 10 -16.29 -19.42 2.75
C LYS A 10 -15.69 -18.30 1.90
N GLU A 11 -16.38 -17.87 0.85
CA GLU A 11 -15.92 -16.80 -0.03
C GLU A 11 -15.90 -15.46 0.71
N ASN A 12 -16.92 -15.19 1.52
CA ASN A 12 -16.93 -14.00 2.37
C ASN A 12 -15.80 -14.02 3.40
N MET A 13 -15.46 -15.18 3.98
CA MET A 13 -14.30 -15.29 4.86
C MET A 13 -12.98 -15.03 4.13
N LEU A 14 -12.82 -15.59 2.93
CA LEU A 14 -11.58 -15.42 2.16
C LEU A 14 -11.42 -13.99 1.63
N SER A 15 -12.51 -13.32 1.26
CA SER A 15 -12.48 -11.95 0.75
C SER A 15 -11.93 -10.95 1.78
N LEU A 16 -12.11 -11.21 3.08
CA LEU A 16 -11.55 -10.37 4.14
C LEU A 16 -10.02 -10.26 4.09
N PHE A 17 -9.32 -11.30 3.61
CA PHE A 17 -7.85 -11.26 3.49
C PHE A 17 -7.36 -10.37 2.34
N SER A 18 -8.25 -9.91 1.46
CA SER A 18 -7.93 -8.95 0.40
C SER A 18 -7.99 -7.49 0.88
N LEU A 19 -8.55 -7.24 2.07
CA LEU A 19 -8.72 -5.88 2.58
C LEU A 19 -7.36 -5.31 3.00
N PRO A 20 -7.01 -4.09 2.57
CA PRO A 20 -5.79 -3.45 3.01
C PRO A 20 -5.92 -2.97 4.46
N VAL A 21 -4.84 -3.09 5.23
CA VAL A 21 -4.72 -2.43 6.54
C VAL A 21 -4.28 -0.99 6.33
N MET A 22 -5.15 -0.05 6.70
CA MET A 22 -4.94 1.39 6.49
C MET A 22 -4.55 2.11 7.79
N PRO A 23 -3.60 3.07 7.77
CA PRO A 23 -3.20 3.81 8.96
C PRO A 23 -4.28 4.82 9.39
N GLU A 24 -4.88 4.56 10.55
CA GLU A 24 -5.95 5.39 11.12
C GLU A 24 -5.57 6.87 11.25
N SER A 25 -4.32 7.16 11.66
CA SER A 25 -3.82 8.52 11.84
C SER A 25 -3.88 9.38 10.58
N PHE A 26 -3.71 8.77 9.40
CA PHE A 26 -3.86 9.46 8.12
C PHE A 26 -5.34 9.56 7.74
N TRP A 27 -6.04 8.43 7.72
CA TRP A 27 -7.39 8.37 7.14
C TRP A 27 -8.49 9.00 7.99
N LYS A 28 -8.28 9.23 9.29
CA LYS A 28 -9.22 9.99 10.13
C LYS A 28 -9.53 11.40 9.60
N ALA A 29 -8.56 12.02 8.92
CA ALA A 29 -8.67 13.37 8.40
C ALA A 29 -8.91 13.44 6.87
N HIS A 30 -9.00 12.29 6.19
CA HIS A 30 -9.09 12.22 4.72
C HIS A 30 -10.31 11.41 4.29
N LYS A 31 -11.18 12.00 3.46
CA LYS A 31 -12.30 11.29 2.86
C LYS A 31 -11.78 10.34 1.78
N LEU A 32 -12.27 9.10 1.80
CA LEU A 32 -11.91 8.09 0.81
C LEU A 32 -12.34 8.43 -0.62
N SER A 33 -13.36 9.28 -0.77
CA SER A 33 -13.89 9.73 -2.06
C SER A 33 -13.05 10.80 -2.76
N ASP A 34 -12.15 11.44 -2.02
CA ASP A 34 -11.49 12.65 -2.49
C ASP A 34 -10.10 12.31 -3.07
N PRO A 35 -9.66 13.03 -4.11
CA PRO A 35 -8.30 12.87 -4.61
C PRO A 35 -7.28 13.26 -3.52
N LEU A 36 -6.25 12.44 -3.36
CA LEU A 36 -5.17 12.70 -2.42
C LEU A 36 -4.16 13.68 -3.01
N SER A 37 -3.92 14.79 -2.32
CA SER A 37 -2.83 15.73 -2.65
C SER A 37 -1.47 15.25 -2.16
N THR A 38 -1.44 14.44 -1.10
CA THR A 38 -0.24 13.83 -0.52
C THR A 38 -0.43 12.32 -0.38
N PRO A 39 0.60 11.52 -0.67
CA PRO A 39 0.51 10.07 -0.53
C PRO A 39 0.36 9.65 0.94
N PRO A 40 -0.45 8.61 1.24
CA PRO A 40 -0.56 8.07 2.59
C PRO A 40 0.70 7.30 2.98
N LEU A 41 0.93 7.18 4.30
CA LEU A 41 1.86 6.18 4.81
C LEU A 41 1.36 4.78 4.48
N ALA A 42 2.28 3.88 4.15
CA ALA A 42 1.99 2.49 3.86
C ALA A 42 2.83 1.57 4.75
N GLY A 43 2.29 0.39 5.09
CA GLY A 43 2.99 -0.64 5.88
C GLY A 43 3.86 -1.58 5.05
N GLY A 44 4.11 -1.23 3.78
CA GLY A 44 4.82 -2.06 2.81
C GLY A 44 6.34 -1.87 2.79
N PRO A 45 7.05 -2.58 1.89
CA PRO A 45 8.51 -2.53 1.76
C PRO A 45 9.03 -1.25 1.09
N TYR A 46 8.15 -0.42 0.54
CA TYR A 46 8.48 0.84 -0.12
C TYR A 46 7.60 1.97 0.41
N ARG A 47 8.16 3.17 0.41
CA ARG A 47 7.47 4.44 0.68
C ARG A 47 7.65 5.38 -0.50
N ILE A 48 6.66 6.23 -0.76
CA ILE A 48 6.79 7.30 -1.75
C ILE A 48 7.75 8.35 -1.20
N THR A 49 8.78 8.70 -1.98
CA THR A 49 9.81 9.68 -1.58
C THR A 49 9.85 10.91 -2.46
N ASP A 50 9.34 10.83 -3.69
CA ASP A 50 9.15 11.99 -4.56
C ASP A 50 8.02 11.70 -5.56
N TRP A 51 7.27 12.70 -5.97
CA TRP A 51 6.22 12.54 -6.96
C TRP A 51 5.88 13.86 -7.65
N ARG A 52 5.33 13.75 -8.85
CA ARG A 52 4.69 14.85 -9.55
C ARG A 52 3.46 14.34 -10.27
N MET A 53 2.30 14.88 -9.90
CA MET A 53 1.02 14.45 -10.45
C MET A 53 1.02 14.50 -11.99
N GLY A 54 0.58 13.40 -12.59
CA GLY A 54 0.56 13.22 -14.05
C GLY A 54 1.92 13.03 -14.72
N GLN A 55 3.04 13.00 -13.97
CA GLN A 55 4.38 12.86 -14.54
C GLN A 55 5.15 11.66 -13.98
N TYR A 56 5.28 11.54 -12.65
CA TYR A 56 6.02 10.42 -12.09
C TYR A 56 5.71 10.17 -10.61
N VAL A 57 6.10 8.99 -10.13
CA VAL A 57 6.22 8.66 -8.71
C VAL A 57 7.51 7.88 -8.45
N VAL A 58 8.21 8.23 -7.38
CA VAL A 58 9.42 7.57 -6.89
C VAL A 58 9.12 6.90 -5.56
N TYR A 59 9.49 5.63 -5.48
CA TYR A 59 9.45 4.83 -4.28
C TYR A 59 10.88 4.54 -3.81
N SER A 60 11.13 4.65 -2.50
CA SER A 60 12.36 4.17 -1.88
C SER A 60 12.08 3.04 -0.91
N ARG A 61 12.96 2.04 -0.90
CA ARG A 61 12.87 0.89 -0.01
C ARG A 61 12.96 1.31 1.45
N VAL A 62 12.11 0.76 2.29
CA VAL A 62 12.14 0.93 3.74
C VAL A 62 13.21 -0.01 4.29
N LYS A 63 14.33 0.54 4.78
CA LYS A 63 15.49 -0.25 5.24
C LYS A 63 15.15 -1.16 6.42
N ASP A 64 14.23 -0.73 7.25
CA ASP A 64 13.72 -1.38 8.46
C ASP A 64 12.33 -2.01 8.24
N TYR A 65 12.03 -2.46 7.02
CA TYR A 65 10.76 -3.11 6.71
C TYR A 65 10.53 -4.34 7.60
N TRP A 66 9.49 -4.27 8.43
CA TRP A 66 9.16 -5.25 9.47
C TRP A 66 9.06 -6.71 8.98
N ALA A 67 8.65 -6.91 7.73
CA ALA A 67 8.43 -8.23 7.15
C ALA A 67 9.52 -8.67 6.17
N ALA A 68 10.68 -8.00 6.13
CA ALA A 68 11.76 -8.31 5.18
C ALA A 68 12.26 -9.76 5.30
N ASN A 69 12.32 -10.32 6.52
CA ASN A 69 12.87 -11.64 6.79
C ASN A 69 11.81 -12.77 6.84
N LEU A 70 10.53 -12.45 6.67
CA LEU A 70 9.47 -13.46 6.63
C LEU A 70 9.60 -14.33 5.36
N PRO A 71 9.36 -15.65 5.42
CA PRO A 71 9.52 -16.54 4.25
C PRO A 71 8.80 -16.06 2.99
N VAL A 72 7.61 -15.46 3.13
CA VAL A 72 6.81 -14.92 2.02
C VAL A 72 7.48 -13.76 1.27
N ASN A 73 8.44 -13.07 1.90
CA ASN A 73 9.10 -11.88 1.38
C ASN A 73 10.60 -12.06 1.09
N ARG A 74 11.22 -13.18 1.49
CA ARG A 74 12.63 -13.43 1.18
C ARG A 74 12.85 -13.47 -0.33
N GLY A 75 13.89 -12.79 -0.80
CA GLY A 75 14.22 -12.66 -2.23
C GLY A 75 13.32 -11.69 -3.01
N ARG A 76 12.38 -11.00 -2.34
CA ARG A 76 11.53 -9.97 -2.94
C ARG A 76 12.01 -8.57 -2.56
N TRP A 77 11.54 -7.57 -3.32
CA TRP A 77 11.73 -6.15 -3.01
C TRP A 77 13.21 -5.73 -3.03
N ASN A 78 13.93 -6.12 -4.08
CA ASN A 78 15.39 -6.04 -4.11
C ASN A 78 15.95 -4.66 -4.49
N PHE A 79 15.17 -3.82 -5.16
CA PHE A 79 15.63 -2.51 -5.62
C PHE A 79 15.52 -1.47 -4.50
N ASP A 80 16.51 -0.59 -4.39
CA ASP A 80 16.46 0.49 -3.40
C ASP A 80 15.54 1.63 -3.81
N THR A 81 15.41 1.86 -5.12
CA THR A 81 14.57 2.91 -5.70
C THR A 81 13.81 2.37 -6.90
N LEU A 82 12.52 2.66 -6.96
CA LEU A 82 11.67 2.41 -8.13
C LEU A 82 11.13 3.75 -8.61
N ARG A 83 11.17 4.00 -9.92
CA ARG A 83 10.58 5.18 -10.54
C ARG A 83 9.60 4.74 -11.60
N TYR A 84 8.39 5.29 -11.54
CA TYR A 84 7.36 5.12 -12.55
C TYR A 84 7.13 6.48 -13.20
N ASP A 85 7.42 6.57 -14.49
CA ASP A 85 7.13 7.75 -15.30
C ASP A 85 5.84 7.52 -16.11
N TYR A 86 4.99 8.55 -16.14
CA TYR A 86 3.74 8.57 -16.89
C TYR A 86 3.96 9.29 -18.22
N TYR A 87 3.75 8.56 -19.31
CA TYR A 87 3.78 9.12 -20.66
C TYR A 87 2.36 9.09 -21.22
N PRO A 88 1.69 10.24 -21.39
CA PRO A 88 0.38 10.25 -22.03
C PRO A 88 0.55 9.76 -23.48
N GLY A 89 -0.32 8.83 -23.88
CA GLY A 89 -0.41 8.41 -25.28
C GLY A 89 -0.81 9.61 -26.14
N ARG A 90 -0.19 9.73 -27.32
CA ARG A 90 -0.73 10.56 -28.39
C ARG A 90 -1.98 9.92 -28.98
#